data_AF-R0JX25-F1
#
_entry.id   AF-R0JX25-F1
#
_cell.length_a   1.000
_cell.length_b   1.000
_cell.length_c   1.000
_cell.angle_alpha   90.00
_cell.angle_beta   90.00
_cell.angle_gamma   90.00
#
_symmetry.space_group_name_H-M   'P 1'
#
loop_
_entity.id
_entity.type
_entity.pdbx_description
1 polymer ?
#
loop_
_entity_poly.entity_id
_entity_poly.type
_entity_poly.pdbx_seq_one_letter_code
_entity_poly.pdbx_strand_id
1 'polypeptide(L)'
;MAQLQCFRILVALSLVVNIATHSWVERLYVTKGGEPIEPPGYPRGNVLRTPSFRDEDMTYRLPPAERNEIWQSDLACKSSQITYNQTTGSPSLRAQPNDTVILLYQENGHVTKVADDPGHATSGTIAVFGTLHSLPTDTLQYLALPKDDGGAYDLLELASYDDGLCYQDNKTPIALERQSLHHRPSLPEEGTDVWCGITIQLPKHVQKGQIYTLVWVWNFQGIGFDEVYTTCIDIIMY
;
A
#
# COMPACT_ATOMS: atom_id res chain seq x y z
N MET A 1 -63.80 20.68 6.53
CA MET A 1 -62.89 21.26 5.51
C MET A 1 -61.50 21.26 6.11
N ALA A 2 -60.66 20.33 5.64
CA ALA A 2 -59.26 20.21 6.03
C ALA A 2 -58.43 21.30 5.33
N GLN A 3 -57.44 21.86 6.01
CA GLN A 3 -56.27 22.41 5.33
C GLN A 3 -55.02 21.78 5.92
N LEU A 4 -54.42 20.94 5.08
CA LEU A 4 -53.19 20.20 5.28
C LEU A 4 -52.05 21.14 4.88
N GLN A 5 -51.26 21.63 5.84
CA GLN A 5 -50.01 22.34 5.53
C GLN A 5 -48.92 21.31 5.22
N CYS A 6 -48.54 21.24 3.94
CA CYS A 6 -47.48 20.39 3.44
C CYS A 6 -46.13 20.79 4.04
N PHE A 7 -45.57 19.93 4.90
CA PHE A 7 -44.15 19.95 5.21
C PHE A 7 -43.37 19.45 3.98
N ARG A 8 -42.61 20.34 3.32
CA ARG A 8 -41.63 19.93 2.31
C ARG A 8 -40.40 19.37 3.03
N ILE A 9 -40.32 18.06 3.14
CA ILE A 9 -39.09 17.37 3.56
C ILE A 9 -38.11 17.48 2.39
N LEU A 10 -37.10 18.33 2.53
CA LEU A 10 -35.95 18.36 1.64
C LEU A 10 -35.08 17.14 2.00
N VAL A 11 -35.20 16.05 1.25
CA VAL A 11 -34.24 14.94 1.36
C VAL A 11 -32.96 15.39 0.68
N ALA A 12 -31.98 15.82 1.46
CA ALA A 12 -30.63 16.00 0.98
C ALA A 12 -30.08 14.60 0.63
N LEU A 13 -30.04 14.29 -0.66
CA LEU A 13 -29.37 13.10 -1.17
C LEU A 13 -27.87 13.35 -0.97
N SER A 14 -27.30 12.92 0.15
CA SER A 14 -25.85 12.87 0.32
C SER A 14 -25.33 11.91 -0.74
N LEU A 15 -24.73 12.44 -1.81
CA LEU A 15 -23.84 11.66 -2.64
C LEU A 15 -22.68 11.24 -1.74
N VAL A 16 -22.79 10.05 -1.16
CA VAL A 16 -21.64 9.36 -0.59
C VAL A 16 -20.76 9.06 -1.80
N VAL A 17 -19.76 9.91 -2.01
CA VAL A 17 -18.68 9.59 -2.95
C VAL A 17 -18.01 8.38 -2.34
N ASN A 18 -18.32 7.19 -2.86
CA ASN A 18 -17.53 6.01 -2.56
C ASN A 18 -16.18 6.25 -3.23
N ILE A 19 -15.25 6.85 -2.50
CA ILE A 19 -13.84 6.81 -2.89
C ILE A 19 -13.52 5.32 -2.78
N ALA A 20 -13.38 4.63 -3.91
CA ALA A 20 -13.00 3.24 -3.90
C ALA A 20 -11.66 3.15 -3.16
N THR A 21 -11.66 2.55 -1.98
CA THR A 21 -10.49 2.45 -1.12
C THR A 21 -9.54 1.42 -1.74
N HIS A 22 -8.31 1.83 -2.06
CA HIS A 22 -7.27 0.94 -2.56
C HIS A 22 -5.91 1.61 -2.58
N SER A 23 -4.89 0.83 -2.25
CA SER A 23 -3.50 1.16 -2.49
C SER A 23 -2.66 -0.12 -2.50
N TRP A 24 -1.50 -0.03 -3.12
CA TRP A 24 -0.47 -1.07 -3.19
C TRP A 24 0.88 -0.40 -3.46
N VAL A 25 1.95 -1.14 -3.25
CA VAL A 25 3.29 -0.68 -3.62
C VAL A 25 3.39 -0.64 -5.15
N GLU A 26 3.58 0.54 -5.74
CA GLU A 26 3.79 0.69 -7.17
C GLU A 26 5.20 0.25 -7.57
N ARG A 27 6.20 0.72 -6.80
CA ARG A 27 7.63 0.58 -7.11
C ARG A 27 8.48 0.57 -5.86
N LEU A 28 9.67 0.00 -6.00
CA LEU A 28 10.71 0.01 -4.99
C LEU A 28 12.02 0.49 -5.58
N TYR A 29 12.82 1.18 -4.77
CA TYR A 29 14.17 1.61 -5.15
C TYR A 29 15.13 1.40 -4.00
N VAL A 30 16.37 1.00 -4.31
CA VAL A 30 17.48 1.25 -3.39
C VAL A 30 17.68 2.76 -3.31
N THR A 31 17.95 3.27 -2.11
CA THR A 31 18.16 4.70 -1.89
C THR A 31 19.59 5.00 -1.44
N LYS A 32 20.07 6.20 -1.74
CA LYS A 32 21.33 6.72 -1.21
C LYS A 32 21.14 8.16 -0.78
N GLY A 33 21.30 8.41 0.52
CA GLY A 33 21.03 9.75 1.08
C GLY A 33 19.55 10.17 0.94
N GLY A 34 18.63 9.22 0.83
CA GLY A 34 17.20 9.46 0.65
C GLY A 34 16.72 9.54 -0.81
N GLU A 35 17.64 9.54 -1.78
CA GLU A 35 17.28 9.60 -3.20
C GLU A 35 17.17 8.20 -3.83
N PRO A 36 16.11 7.91 -4.61
CA PRO A 36 15.96 6.67 -5.37
C PRO A 36 17.07 6.46 -6.41
N ILE A 37 17.58 5.23 -6.51
CA ILE A 37 18.58 4.82 -7.51
C ILE A 37 17.94 3.85 -8.50
N GLU A 38 18.10 4.13 -9.79
CA GLU A 38 17.71 3.24 -10.89
C GLU A 38 18.57 1.97 -10.97
N PRO A 39 18.00 0.83 -11.41
CA PRO A 39 16.60 0.65 -11.83
C PRO A 39 15.63 0.33 -10.67
N PRO A 40 14.32 0.59 -10.81
CA PRO A 40 13.30 0.16 -9.86
C PRO A 40 13.14 -1.35 -9.81
N GLY A 41 12.52 -1.81 -8.73
CA GLY A 41 11.82 -3.08 -8.68
C GLY A 41 10.32 -2.90 -8.55
N TYR A 42 9.60 -4.02 -8.78
CA TYR A 42 8.15 -4.07 -8.80
C TYR A 42 7.61 -5.24 -7.97
N PRO A 43 6.37 -5.15 -7.46
CA PRO A 43 5.70 -6.28 -6.84
C PRO A 43 5.54 -7.47 -7.77
N ARG A 44 5.29 -8.64 -7.17
CA ARG A 44 4.88 -9.83 -7.90
C ARG A 44 3.65 -9.52 -8.76
N GLY A 45 3.60 -10.08 -9.96
CA GLY A 45 2.44 -9.96 -10.84
C GLY A 45 2.04 -8.53 -11.18
N ASN A 46 2.98 -7.57 -11.12
CA ASN A 46 2.69 -6.17 -11.40
C ASN A 46 2.01 -6.00 -12.76
N VAL A 47 0.91 -5.24 -12.79
CA VAL A 47 0.22 -4.88 -14.03
C VAL A 47 0.68 -3.49 -14.43
N LEU A 48 1.29 -3.38 -15.60
CA LEU A 48 1.81 -2.11 -16.11
C LEU A 48 0.66 -1.11 -16.30
N ARG A 49 0.90 0.14 -15.90
CA ARG A 49 -0.01 1.29 -16.11
C ARG A 49 -0.07 1.68 -17.59
N THR A 50 -0.77 0.88 -18.39
CA THR A 50 -1.15 1.17 -19.78
C THR A 50 -2.59 1.71 -19.83
N PRO A 51 -3.10 2.20 -20.96
CA PRO A 51 -4.50 2.63 -21.06
C PRO A 51 -5.54 1.55 -20.73
N SER A 52 -5.15 0.26 -20.67
CA SER A 52 -6.02 -0.85 -20.26
C SER A 52 -5.89 -1.23 -18.79
N PHE A 53 -5.06 -0.52 -18.01
CA PHE A 53 -4.85 -0.76 -16.60
C PHE A 53 -6.13 -0.55 -15.79
N ARG A 54 -6.36 -1.40 -14.78
CA ARG A 54 -7.49 -1.31 -13.85
C ARG A 54 -6.97 -1.51 -12.44
N ASP A 55 -7.40 -0.66 -11.50
CA ASP A 55 -6.93 -0.72 -10.11
C ASP A 55 -7.20 -2.09 -9.45
N GLU A 56 -8.31 -2.74 -9.81
CA GLU A 56 -8.68 -4.07 -9.32
C GLU A 56 -7.67 -5.18 -9.69
N ASP A 57 -6.87 -4.96 -10.74
CA ASP A 57 -5.86 -5.93 -11.15
C ASP A 57 -4.72 -6.02 -10.13
N MET A 58 -4.47 -4.93 -9.39
CA MET A 58 -3.45 -4.84 -8.35
C MET A 58 -4.03 -4.85 -6.93
N THR A 59 -5.25 -4.34 -6.74
CA THR A 59 -5.88 -4.22 -5.42
C THR A 59 -6.08 -5.59 -4.77
N TYR A 60 -5.62 -5.71 -3.53
CA TYR A 60 -5.95 -6.84 -2.67
C TYR A 60 -6.39 -6.35 -1.30
N ARG A 61 -7.71 -6.33 -1.11
CA ARG A 61 -8.38 -5.90 0.11
C ARG A 61 -8.75 -7.12 0.96
N LEU A 62 -8.50 -7.01 2.25
CA LEU A 62 -8.83 -7.98 3.29
C LEU A 62 -9.63 -7.29 4.40
N PRO A 63 -10.73 -7.90 4.87
CA PRO A 63 -11.41 -9.00 4.21
C PRO A 63 -11.95 -8.61 2.81
N PRO A 64 -12.26 -9.61 1.96
CA PRO A 64 -13.00 -9.38 0.72
C PRO A 64 -14.31 -8.60 1.00
N ALA A 65 -14.79 -7.86 0.00
CA ALA A 65 -15.89 -6.89 0.13
C ALA A 65 -17.19 -7.49 0.72
N GLU A 66 -17.38 -8.80 0.62
CA GLU A 66 -18.54 -9.53 1.13
C GLU A 66 -18.49 -9.78 2.66
N ARG A 67 -17.43 -9.34 3.34
CA ARG A 67 -17.18 -9.59 4.77
C ARG A 67 -16.57 -8.36 5.47
N ASN A 68 -16.77 -8.27 6.79
CA ASN A 68 -16.36 -7.13 7.63
C ASN A 68 -15.25 -7.43 8.66
N GLU A 69 -14.83 -8.68 8.78
CA GLU A 69 -13.79 -9.13 9.73
C GLU A 69 -12.74 -9.95 9.00
N ILE A 70 -11.47 -9.94 9.43
CA ILE A 70 -10.39 -10.78 8.86
C ILE A 70 -10.45 -12.21 9.42
N TRP A 71 -10.23 -13.21 8.57
CA TRP A 71 -10.22 -14.62 8.94
C TRP A 71 -8.79 -15.15 9.05
N GLN A 72 -8.62 -16.21 9.85
CA GLN A 72 -7.33 -16.89 10.00
C GLN A 72 -6.77 -17.42 8.68
N SER A 73 -7.66 -17.77 7.75
CA SER A 73 -7.31 -18.32 6.43
C SER A 73 -7.03 -17.26 5.36
N ASP A 74 -7.18 -15.97 5.67
CA ASP A 74 -6.94 -14.91 4.69
C ASP A 74 -5.45 -14.87 4.36
N LEU A 75 -5.12 -15.16 3.09
CA LEU A 75 -3.75 -15.19 2.61
C LEU A 75 -3.15 -13.78 2.63
N ALA A 76 -1.85 -13.70 2.90
CA ALA A 76 -1.12 -12.45 2.88
C ALA A 76 -0.94 -11.90 1.45
N CYS A 77 -0.92 -12.77 0.43
CA CYS A 77 -0.69 -12.39 -0.96
C CYS A 77 -1.95 -12.55 -1.81
N LYS A 78 -2.19 -11.59 -2.71
CA LYS A 78 -3.19 -11.70 -3.78
C LYS A 78 -2.93 -12.95 -4.60
N SER A 79 -3.97 -13.56 -5.19
CA SER A 79 -3.83 -14.74 -6.05
C SER A 79 -2.79 -14.61 -7.16
N SER A 80 -2.62 -13.42 -7.75
CA SER A 80 -1.59 -13.12 -8.75
C SER A 80 -0.17 -12.92 -8.19
N GLN A 81 -0.02 -12.90 -6.86
CA GLN A 81 1.20 -12.60 -6.10
C GLN A 81 1.62 -13.74 -5.16
N ILE A 82 0.92 -14.88 -5.16
CA ILE A 82 1.19 -16.03 -4.29
C ILE A 82 2.56 -16.65 -4.58
N THR A 83 2.97 -16.68 -5.86
CA THR A 83 4.24 -17.26 -6.30
C THR A 83 5.15 -16.21 -6.90
N TYR A 84 6.43 -16.54 -7.07
CA TYR A 84 7.36 -15.72 -7.85
C TYR A 84 6.86 -15.65 -9.30
N ASN A 85 6.27 -14.52 -9.66
CA ASN A 85 5.59 -14.31 -10.94
C ASN A 85 5.86 -12.90 -11.46
N GLN A 86 7.11 -12.61 -11.85
CA GLN A 86 7.46 -11.28 -12.32
C GLN A 86 7.02 -11.01 -13.75
N THR A 87 6.33 -9.89 -13.93
CA THR A 87 5.85 -9.42 -15.22
C THR A 87 7.02 -8.92 -16.07
N THR A 88 7.04 -9.28 -17.36
CA THR A 88 8.02 -8.74 -18.31
C THR A 88 7.94 -7.21 -18.35
N GLY A 89 9.07 -6.53 -18.12
CA GLY A 89 9.13 -5.07 -18.01
C GLY A 89 8.93 -4.53 -16.59
N SER A 90 8.66 -5.39 -15.61
CA SER A 90 8.57 -5.07 -14.19
C SER A 90 9.40 -6.05 -13.35
N PRO A 91 10.74 -5.97 -13.42
CA PRO A 91 11.61 -6.91 -12.71
C PRO A 91 11.54 -6.74 -11.18
N SER A 92 11.95 -7.77 -10.44
CA SER A 92 12.25 -7.62 -9.01
C SER A 92 13.35 -6.59 -8.78
N LEU A 93 13.29 -5.90 -7.63
CA LEU A 93 14.38 -5.04 -7.20
C LEU A 93 15.63 -5.90 -7.00
N ARG A 94 16.77 -5.38 -7.42
CA ARG A 94 18.07 -5.95 -7.07
C ARG A 94 18.70 -5.07 -5.99
N ALA A 95 19.02 -5.66 -4.84
CA ALA A 95 19.63 -4.95 -3.72
C ALA A 95 20.75 -5.78 -3.06
N GLN A 96 21.63 -5.12 -2.34
CA GLN A 96 22.65 -5.75 -1.49
C GLN A 96 22.15 -5.87 -0.04
N PRO A 97 22.72 -6.79 0.74
CA PRO A 97 22.47 -6.82 2.18
C PRO A 97 22.80 -5.46 2.80
N ASN A 98 21.95 -4.98 3.71
CA ASN A 98 22.09 -3.65 4.30
C ASN A 98 21.89 -2.46 3.34
N ASP A 99 21.29 -2.65 2.16
CA ASP A 99 20.76 -1.52 1.40
C ASP A 99 19.50 -0.97 2.06
N THR A 100 19.36 0.35 2.02
CA THR A 100 18.13 1.06 2.39
C THR A 100 17.21 1.11 1.16
N VAL A 101 15.98 0.64 1.31
CA VAL A 101 15.01 0.54 0.21
C VAL A 101 13.78 1.36 0.54
N ILE A 102 13.30 2.15 -0.42
CA ILE A 102 12.01 2.85 -0.32
C ILE A 102 10.96 2.09 -1.13
N LEU A 103 9.79 1.87 -0.52
CA LEU A 103 8.59 1.33 -1.16
C LEU A 103 7.66 2.52 -1.40
N LEU A 104 7.26 2.74 -2.65
CA LEU A 104 6.42 3.86 -3.06
C LEU A 104 5.02 3.38 -3.43
N TYR A 105 3.99 4.09 -2.97
CA TYR A 105 2.58 3.76 -3.15
C TYR A 105 1.76 5.05 -3.33
N GLN A 106 0.66 4.97 -4.09
CA GLN A 106 -0.18 6.14 -4.35
C GLN A 106 -1.15 6.37 -3.20
N GLU A 107 -1.34 7.62 -2.80
CA GLU A 107 -2.28 7.94 -1.73
C GLU A 107 -3.75 7.75 -2.15
N ASN A 108 -4.07 7.90 -3.45
CA ASN A 108 -5.42 7.72 -4.03
C ASN A 108 -6.54 8.48 -3.30
N GLY A 109 -6.22 9.61 -2.65
CA GLY A 109 -7.15 10.41 -1.86
C GLY A 109 -7.24 10.00 -0.39
N HIS A 110 -6.59 8.91 0.02
CA HIS A 110 -6.60 8.43 1.41
C HIS A 110 -5.69 9.24 2.33
N VAL A 111 -5.06 10.30 1.82
CA VAL A 111 -4.28 11.27 2.59
C VAL A 111 -4.83 12.68 2.40
N THR A 112 -4.83 13.20 1.17
CA THR A 112 -5.24 14.59 0.93
C THR A 112 -6.76 14.79 0.95
N LYS A 113 -7.54 13.72 0.85
CA LYS A 113 -9.02 13.73 0.95
C LYS A 113 -9.55 12.85 2.07
N VAL A 114 -8.71 12.42 3.03
CA VAL A 114 -9.19 11.53 4.11
C VAL A 114 -10.33 12.15 4.93
N ALA A 115 -10.36 13.48 5.05
CA ALA A 115 -11.43 14.20 5.73
C ALA A 115 -12.80 14.08 5.03
N ASP A 116 -12.81 13.72 3.75
CA ASP A 116 -14.03 13.50 2.96
C ASP A 116 -14.53 12.04 3.06
N ASP A 117 -13.79 11.15 3.74
CA ASP A 117 -14.18 9.75 3.97
C ASP A 117 -14.83 9.59 5.36
N PRO A 118 -16.17 9.50 5.45
CA PRO A 118 -16.86 9.34 6.73
C PRO A 118 -16.65 7.94 7.36
N GLY A 119 -16.12 6.98 6.61
CA GLY A 119 -15.85 5.62 7.07
C GLY A 119 -14.51 5.46 7.80
N HIS A 120 -13.61 6.44 7.69
CA HIS A 120 -12.25 6.36 8.20
C HIS A 120 -11.87 7.60 9.02
N ALA A 121 -11.23 7.37 10.16
CA ALA A 121 -10.77 8.46 11.03
C ALA A 121 -9.37 8.99 10.65
N THR A 122 -8.57 8.17 9.97
CA THR A 122 -7.17 8.45 9.64
C THR A 122 -6.78 7.73 8.36
N SER A 123 -5.63 8.06 7.78
CA SER A 123 -5.03 7.31 6.66
C SER A 123 -4.53 5.91 7.04
N GLY A 124 -4.55 5.53 8.32
CA GLY A 124 -4.09 4.23 8.79
C GLY A 124 -2.56 4.11 8.92
N THR A 125 -2.10 2.87 9.06
CA THR A 125 -0.68 2.53 9.30
C THR A 125 -0.18 1.50 8.31
N ILE A 126 1.11 1.51 8.03
CA ILE A 126 1.79 0.51 7.22
C ILE A 126 2.76 -0.28 8.07
N ALA A 127 2.76 -1.60 7.90
CA ALA A 127 3.82 -2.48 8.34
C ALA A 127 4.48 -3.16 7.13
N VAL A 128 5.80 -3.27 7.14
CA VAL A 128 6.54 -4.06 6.14
C VAL A 128 7.19 -5.25 6.81
N PHE A 129 6.76 -6.44 6.41
CA PHE A 129 7.31 -7.70 6.88
C PHE A 129 8.28 -8.29 5.87
N GLY A 130 9.32 -8.98 6.31
CA GLY A 130 10.29 -9.63 5.45
C GLY A 130 10.63 -11.07 5.86
N THR A 131 10.93 -11.94 4.89
CA THR A 131 11.38 -13.31 5.15
C THR A 131 12.20 -13.91 4.00
N LEU A 132 12.99 -14.94 4.31
CA LEU A 132 13.63 -15.83 3.34
C LEU A 132 12.80 -17.08 3.00
N HIS A 133 11.70 -17.30 3.73
CA HIS A 133 10.97 -18.57 3.72
C HIS A 133 9.47 -18.38 3.43
N SER A 134 9.14 -17.45 2.54
CA SER A 134 7.75 -17.20 2.16
C SER A 134 7.14 -18.42 1.49
N LEU A 135 5.91 -18.75 1.89
CA LEU A 135 5.10 -19.83 1.36
C LEU A 135 3.83 -19.29 0.68
N PRO A 136 3.34 -19.96 -0.37
CA PRO A 136 2.04 -19.66 -0.99
C PRO A 136 0.84 -19.62 -0.03
N THR A 137 0.95 -20.24 1.13
CA THR A 137 -0.10 -20.40 2.14
C THR A 137 0.04 -19.44 3.31
N ASP A 138 1.02 -18.54 3.29
CA ASP A 138 1.21 -17.57 4.37
C ASP A 138 -0.04 -16.69 4.50
N THR A 139 -0.56 -16.60 5.72
CA THR A 139 -1.75 -15.82 6.04
C THR A 139 -1.36 -14.45 6.59
N LEU A 140 -2.27 -13.48 6.53
CA LEU A 140 -2.03 -12.16 7.09
C LEU A 140 -1.66 -12.23 8.58
N GLN A 141 -2.31 -13.10 9.34
CA GLN A 141 -2.05 -13.27 10.77
C GLN A 141 -0.71 -13.95 11.04
N TYR A 142 -0.26 -14.84 10.15
CA TYR A 142 1.03 -15.51 10.26
C TYR A 142 2.21 -14.52 10.18
N LEU A 143 2.07 -13.40 9.46
CA LEU A 143 3.11 -12.38 9.34
C LEU A 143 3.51 -11.78 10.70
N ALA A 144 2.55 -11.64 11.61
CA ALA A 144 2.74 -11.03 12.93
C ALA A 144 2.99 -12.07 14.04
N LEU A 145 3.09 -13.36 13.69
CA LEU A 145 3.33 -14.42 14.67
C LEU A 145 4.73 -14.27 15.28
N PRO A 146 4.89 -14.28 16.62
CA PRO A 146 6.20 -14.20 17.26
C PRO A 146 7.12 -15.35 16.82
N LYS A 147 8.44 -15.09 16.79
CA LYS A 147 9.44 -16.11 16.41
C LYS A 147 9.40 -17.34 17.33
N ASP A 148 9.21 -17.12 18.64
CA ASP A 148 9.13 -18.19 19.63
C ASP A 148 7.90 -19.10 19.43
N ASP A 149 6.87 -18.58 18.74
CA ASP A 149 5.65 -19.31 18.39
C ASP A 149 5.70 -19.88 16.95
N GLY A 150 6.86 -19.85 16.29
CA GLY A 150 7.06 -20.39 14.94
C GLY A 150 6.86 -19.39 13.79
N GLY A 151 6.84 -18.09 14.08
CA GLY A 151 6.79 -17.04 13.06
C GLY A 151 8.04 -17.02 12.16
N ALA A 152 7.84 -16.84 10.85
CA ALA A 152 8.93 -16.78 9.86
C ALA A 152 9.25 -15.37 9.36
N TYR A 153 8.45 -14.36 9.73
CA TYR A 153 8.59 -12.99 9.25
C TYR A 153 9.23 -12.08 10.28
N ASP A 154 10.02 -11.11 9.82
CA ASP A 154 10.56 -10.01 10.61
C ASP A 154 9.76 -8.74 10.28
N LEU A 155 9.37 -7.97 11.29
CA LEU A 155 8.85 -6.62 11.09
C LEU A 155 10.04 -5.68 10.81
N LEU A 156 10.12 -5.16 9.59
CA LEU A 156 11.21 -4.28 9.15
C LEU A 156 10.93 -2.81 9.44
N GLU A 157 9.67 -2.39 9.34
CA GLU A 157 9.24 -1.03 9.62
C GLU A 157 7.74 -0.98 9.94
N LEU A 158 7.35 -0.04 10.80
CA LEU A 158 5.96 0.29 11.14
C LEU A 158 5.81 1.81 11.19
N ALA A 159 4.99 2.36 10.29
CA ALA A 159 4.82 3.81 10.15
C ALA A 159 3.36 4.20 9.83
N SER A 160 3.05 5.49 9.85
CA SER A 160 1.80 6.01 9.28
C SER A 160 1.78 5.81 7.76
N TYR A 161 0.60 5.57 7.18
CA TYR A 161 0.43 5.53 5.73
C TYR A 161 0.68 6.90 5.08
N ASP A 162 0.28 7.94 5.79
CA ASP A 162 0.62 9.31 5.46
C ASP A 162 2.05 9.62 5.92
N ASP A 163 2.97 9.80 4.97
CA ASP A 163 4.37 10.17 5.25
C ASP A 163 4.57 11.67 5.52
N GLY A 164 3.50 12.47 5.44
CA GLY A 164 3.48 13.91 5.66
C GLY A 164 3.99 14.76 4.49
N LEU A 165 4.46 14.13 3.41
CA LEU A 165 5.04 14.82 2.24
C LEU A 165 4.28 14.54 0.95
N CYS A 166 3.79 13.31 0.78
CA CYS A 166 3.10 12.85 -0.42
C CYS A 166 1.78 13.57 -0.67
N TYR A 167 1.38 13.71 -1.92
CA TYR A 167 0.10 14.31 -2.25
C TYR A 167 -0.34 13.87 -3.65
N GLN A 168 -1.65 13.82 -3.85
CA GLN A 168 -2.28 13.86 -5.15
C GLN A 168 -2.65 15.31 -5.50
N ASP A 169 -2.35 15.76 -6.73
CA ASP A 169 -2.67 17.12 -7.17
C ASP A 169 -4.18 17.30 -7.45
N ASN A 170 -4.95 17.34 -6.36
CA ASN A 170 -6.41 17.44 -6.38
C ASN A 170 -6.93 18.79 -5.84
N LYS A 171 -6.03 19.76 -5.63
CA LYS A 171 -6.32 21.13 -5.19
C LYS A 171 -7.00 21.25 -3.82
N THR A 172 -7.00 20.20 -3.02
CA THR A 172 -7.37 20.28 -1.60
C THR A 172 -6.37 21.16 -0.83
N PRO A 173 -6.75 21.76 0.32
CA PRO A 173 -5.82 22.54 1.13
C PRO A 173 -4.55 21.76 1.51
N ILE A 174 -4.68 20.48 1.86
CA ILE A 174 -3.55 19.61 2.21
C ILE A 174 -2.63 19.40 0.99
N ALA A 175 -3.18 19.14 -0.19
CA ALA A 175 -2.37 19.00 -1.41
C ALA A 175 -1.61 20.29 -1.74
N LEU A 176 -2.25 21.46 -1.62
CA LEU A 176 -1.62 22.76 -1.87
C LEU A 176 -0.52 23.08 -0.85
N GLU A 177 -0.74 22.75 0.43
CA GLU A 177 0.29 22.86 1.47
C GLU A 177 1.50 21.98 1.13
N ARG A 178 1.26 20.70 0.83
CA ARG A 178 2.33 19.74 0.56
C ARG A 178 3.11 20.07 -0.69
N GLN A 179 2.49 20.61 -1.74
CA GLN A 179 3.17 21.10 -2.94
C GLN A 179 4.23 22.17 -2.66
N SER A 180 4.13 22.89 -1.54
CA SER A 180 5.10 23.91 -1.14
C SER A 180 6.30 23.37 -0.35
N LEU A 181 6.26 22.10 0.07
CA LEU A 181 7.33 21.47 0.83
C LEU A 181 8.51 21.05 -0.06
N HIS A 182 9.62 20.66 0.56
CA HIS A 182 10.73 20.07 -0.16
C HIS A 182 10.50 18.57 -0.35
N HIS A 183 10.45 18.12 -1.61
CA HIS A 183 10.31 16.70 -1.96
C HIS A 183 11.60 16.11 -2.50
N ARG A 184 11.65 14.78 -2.50
CA ARG A 184 12.61 14.04 -3.32
C ARG A 184 12.43 14.39 -4.81
N PRO A 185 13.45 14.12 -5.66
CA PRO A 185 13.28 14.22 -7.10
C PRO A 185 12.02 13.47 -7.57
N SER A 186 11.20 14.18 -8.36
CA SER A 186 9.99 13.61 -8.94
C SER A 186 10.34 12.50 -9.92
N LEU A 187 9.62 11.38 -9.82
CA LEU A 187 9.70 10.31 -10.80
C LEU A 187 8.70 10.60 -11.93
N PRO A 188 9.07 10.36 -13.20
CA PRO A 188 8.19 10.64 -14.34
C PRO A 188 6.78 10.02 -14.21
N GLU A 189 6.66 8.88 -13.55
CA GLU A 189 5.42 8.12 -13.43
C GLU A 189 4.46 8.66 -12.36
N GLU A 190 4.94 9.56 -11.51
CA GLU A 190 4.09 10.27 -10.56
C GLU A 190 3.33 11.41 -11.23
N GLY A 191 3.77 11.86 -12.41
CA GLY A 191 3.16 12.97 -13.12
C GLY A 191 3.20 14.25 -12.28
N THR A 192 2.03 14.74 -11.89
CA THR A 192 1.89 15.93 -11.03
C THR A 192 1.86 15.61 -9.53
N ASP A 193 1.76 14.34 -9.18
CA ASP A 193 1.61 13.86 -7.81
C ASP A 193 2.99 13.59 -7.20
N VAL A 194 3.01 13.34 -5.89
CA VAL A 194 4.14 12.75 -5.18
C VAL A 194 3.60 11.55 -4.42
N TRP A 195 4.09 10.35 -4.76
CA TRP A 195 3.69 9.11 -4.09
C TRP A 195 4.25 9.04 -2.69
N CYS A 196 3.47 8.44 -1.79
CA CYS A 196 3.88 8.18 -0.42
C CYS A 196 4.95 7.10 -0.38
N GLY A 197 5.76 7.14 0.68
CA GLY A 197 6.90 6.24 0.85
C GLY A 197 6.97 5.62 2.23
N ILE A 198 7.49 4.40 2.28
CA ILE A 198 8.03 3.81 3.52
C ILE A 198 9.43 3.30 3.23
N THR A 199 10.38 3.65 4.09
CA THR A 199 11.78 3.24 3.94
C THR A 199 12.08 2.11 4.89
N ILE A 200 12.73 1.06 4.39
CA ILE A 200 13.17 -0.09 5.17
C ILE A 200 14.67 -0.29 5.03
N GLN A 201 15.27 -0.95 6.02
CA GLN A 201 16.65 -1.40 5.97
C GLN A 201 16.69 -2.91 5.72
N LEU A 202 17.29 -3.36 4.62
CA LEU A 202 17.40 -4.80 4.36
C LEU A 202 18.31 -5.48 5.39
N PRO A 203 17.99 -6.71 5.85
CA PRO A 203 18.80 -7.35 6.88
C PRO A 203 20.21 -7.68 6.38
N LYS A 204 21.20 -7.47 7.26
CA LYS A 204 22.63 -7.74 6.98
C LYS A 204 22.95 -9.22 6.74
N HIS A 205 22.13 -10.12 7.28
CA HIS A 205 22.40 -11.55 7.29
C HIS A 205 21.92 -12.26 6.02
N VAL A 206 21.11 -11.59 5.19
CA VAL A 206 20.64 -12.14 3.93
C VAL A 206 21.82 -12.23 2.97
N GLN A 207 21.97 -13.38 2.32
CA GLN A 207 23.12 -13.68 1.47
C GLN A 207 22.82 -13.39 -0.01
N LYS A 208 23.88 -13.10 -0.75
CA LYS A 208 23.84 -13.03 -2.22
C LYS A 208 23.27 -14.31 -2.83
N GLY A 209 22.43 -14.16 -3.84
CA GLY A 209 21.76 -15.25 -4.56
C GLY A 209 20.44 -15.69 -3.93
N GLN A 210 20.08 -15.15 -2.76
CA GLN A 210 18.78 -15.41 -2.13
C GLN A 210 17.70 -14.46 -2.66
N ILE A 211 16.44 -14.90 -2.54
CA ILE A 211 15.27 -14.04 -2.72
C ILE A 211 14.77 -13.69 -1.33
N TYR A 212 14.67 -12.40 -1.04
CA TYR A 212 14.06 -11.90 0.18
C TYR A 212 12.66 -11.37 -0.15
N THR A 213 11.64 -11.99 0.42
CA THR A 213 10.24 -11.61 0.18
C THR A 213 9.80 -10.58 1.19
N LEU A 214 9.17 -9.52 0.71
CA LEU A 214 8.48 -8.53 1.52
C LEU A 214 6.97 -8.68 1.39
N VAL A 215 6.26 -8.41 2.47
CA VAL A 215 4.83 -8.14 2.46
C VAL A 215 4.60 -6.75 3.04
N TRP A 216 4.15 -5.84 2.19
CA TRP A 216 3.66 -4.53 2.61
C TRP A 216 2.21 -4.69 3.03
N VAL A 217 1.86 -4.21 4.22
CA VAL A 217 0.52 -4.31 4.82
C VAL A 217 0.08 -2.93 5.21
N TRP A 218 -0.96 -2.41 4.58
CA TRP A 218 -1.64 -1.18 4.98
C TRP A 218 -2.89 -1.51 5.77
N ASN A 219 -2.86 -1.23 7.06
CA ASN A 219 -4.03 -1.28 7.92
C ASN A 219 -4.74 0.07 7.87
N PHE A 220 -5.81 0.16 7.09
CA PHE A 220 -6.60 1.38 6.93
C PHE A 220 -7.71 1.50 7.97
N GLN A 221 -8.18 0.36 8.49
CA GLN A 221 -9.21 0.19 9.53
C GLN A 221 -10.38 1.19 9.44
N GLY A 222 -11.51 0.70 8.97
CA GLY A 222 -12.76 1.43 9.02
C GLY A 222 -13.33 1.58 10.43
N ILE A 223 -14.21 2.56 10.60
CA ILE A 223 -15.00 2.73 11.82
C ILE A 223 -15.99 1.57 11.93
N GLY A 224 -15.63 0.58 12.75
CA GLY A 224 -16.48 -0.59 13.05
C GLY A 224 -16.34 -1.76 12.07
N PHE A 225 -15.33 -1.76 11.19
CA PHE A 225 -15.03 -2.88 10.30
C PHE A 225 -13.54 -2.94 9.96
N ASP A 226 -13.03 -4.13 9.64
CA ASP A 226 -11.64 -4.31 9.23
C ASP A 226 -11.46 -3.94 7.76
N GLU A 227 -10.36 -3.26 7.45
CA GLU A 227 -9.95 -2.94 6.09
C GLU A 227 -8.43 -2.86 6.00
N VAL A 228 -7.85 -3.84 5.32
CA VAL A 228 -6.41 -4.04 5.18
C VAL A 228 -6.09 -4.29 3.71
N TYR A 229 -4.99 -3.73 3.24
CA TYR A 229 -4.45 -4.01 1.91
C TYR A 229 -3.07 -4.60 2.02
N THR A 230 -2.73 -5.50 1.10
CA THR A 230 -1.38 -6.06 1.09
C THR A 230 -0.77 -6.10 -0.30
N THR A 231 0.56 -6.13 -0.35
CA THR A 231 1.34 -6.28 -1.59
C THR A 231 2.55 -7.17 -1.32
N CYS A 232 2.67 -8.26 -2.08
CA CYS A 232 3.81 -9.18 -1.96
C CYS A 232 4.88 -8.91 -3.03
N ILE A 233 6.12 -8.83 -2.59
CA ILE A 233 7.25 -8.31 -3.37
C ILE A 233 8.46 -9.22 -3.16
N ASP A 234 9.24 -9.46 -4.20
CA ASP A 234 10.52 -10.18 -4.09
C ASP A 234 11.69 -9.28 -4.42
N ILE A 235 12.71 -9.31 -3.56
CA ILE A 235 14.00 -8.65 -3.76
C ILE A 235 15.05 -9.71 -4.07
N ILE A 236 15.77 -9.52 -5.17
CA ILE A 236 16.90 -10.37 -5.56
C ILE A 236 18.17 -9.82 -4.90
N MET A 237 18.74 -10.62 -4.02
CA MET A 237 19.94 -10.25 -3.28
C MET A 237 21.17 -10.58 -4.13
N TYR A 238 22.04 -9.60 -4.39
CA TYR A 238 23.16 -9.77 -5.34
C TYR A 238 24.53 -9.36 -4.81
#